data_AF-A0A2V9NX12-F1
#
_entry.id   AF-A0A2V9NX12-F1
#
_cell.length_a   1.000
_cell.length_b   1.000
_cell.length_c   1.000
_cell.angle_alpha   90.00
_cell.angle_beta   90.00
_cell.angle_gamma   90.00
#
_symmetry.space_group_name_H-M   'P 1'
#
loop_
_entity.id
_entity.type
_entity.pdbx_description
1 polymer ?
#
loop_
_entity_poly.entity_id
_entity_poly.type
_entity_poly.pdbx_seq_one_letter_code
_entity_poly.pdbx_strand_id
1 'polypeptide(L)'
;MKHSSVLLSPVFLPAVLLFAFGTTTCIQAQTPKPAPLPADSRANEMLDRWNAIGDKLIAMAQDFPEDKYDFKLQKEQRTFAENLLHAAAFQFVVTRKASASNVGPDFGEGDNPKR
;
A
#
# COMPACT_ATOMS: atom_id res chain seq x y z
N MET A 1 -31.90 10.06 80.09
CA MET A 1 -32.27 8.67 80.40
C MET A 1 -31.15 7.75 79.94
N LYS A 2 -30.64 6.92 80.87
CA LYS A 2 -29.88 5.66 80.73
C LYS A 2 -28.65 5.59 79.80
N HIS A 3 -27.51 5.40 80.46
CA HIS A 3 -26.25 4.87 79.93
C HIS A 3 -26.43 3.50 79.28
N SER A 4 -25.61 3.19 78.26
CA SER A 4 -25.09 1.84 78.11
C SER A 4 -23.74 1.87 77.38
N SER A 5 -22.68 1.58 78.14
CA SER A 5 -21.35 1.25 77.62
C SER A 5 -21.29 -0.26 77.40
N VAL A 6 -20.82 -0.72 76.24
CA VAL A 6 -20.35 -2.10 76.06
C VAL A 6 -19.04 -2.09 75.28
N LEU A 7 -17.96 -2.17 76.06
CA LEU A 7 -16.78 -3.02 75.94
C LEU A 7 -16.08 -3.24 74.56
N LEU A 8 -14.81 -2.81 74.57
CA LEU A 8 -13.66 -3.20 73.78
C LEU A 8 -13.65 -4.66 73.25
N SER A 9 -13.22 -4.85 72.00
CA SER A 9 -12.67 -6.11 71.48
C SER A 9 -11.57 -5.78 70.45
N PRO A 10 -10.29 -6.14 70.68
CA PRO A 10 -9.18 -5.75 69.82
C PRO A 10 -8.77 -6.90 68.91
N VAL A 11 -9.23 -6.91 67.67
CA VAL A 11 -8.66 -7.76 66.62
C VAL A 11 -8.59 -6.91 65.35
N PHE A 12 -7.48 -7.02 64.62
CA PHE A 12 -7.10 -6.27 63.40
C PHE A 12 -6.20 -5.06 63.61
N LEU A 13 -5.13 -5.25 64.39
CA LEU A 13 -3.87 -4.53 64.22
C LEU A 13 -2.75 -5.61 64.20
N PRO A 14 -2.52 -6.31 63.08
CA PRO A 14 -1.31 -6.04 62.28
C PRO A 14 -1.39 -6.59 60.84
N ALA A 15 -1.71 -5.76 59.83
CA ALA A 15 -1.59 -6.19 58.43
C ALA A 15 -1.03 -5.09 57.52
N VAL A 16 -0.21 -4.19 58.07
CA VAL A 16 0.35 -3.05 57.31
C VAL A 16 1.88 -3.04 57.29
N LEU A 17 2.57 -4.02 57.89
CA LEU A 17 3.99 -3.85 58.21
C LEU A 17 5.01 -4.87 57.65
N LEU A 18 4.68 -5.71 56.67
CA LEU A 18 5.69 -6.60 56.06
C LEU A 18 5.42 -6.95 54.58
N PHE A 19 5.34 -5.93 53.72
CA PHE A 19 5.52 -6.09 52.27
C PHE A 19 6.52 -5.07 51.72
N ALA A 20 7.57 -4.79 52.50
CA ALA A 20 8.60 -3.79 52.17
C ALA A 20 9.86 -4.39 51.51
N PHE A 21 9.85 -5.67 51.10
CA PHE A 21 11.01 -6.31 50.49
C PHE A 21 10.61 -7.22 49.33
N GLY A 22 10.73 -6.72 48.11
CA GLY A 22 10.79 -7.58 46.93
C GLY A 22 9.93 -7.13 45.76
N THR A 23 10.36 -6.08 45.06
CA THR A 23 10.34 -6.02 43.59
C THR A 23 11.24 -4.87 43.14
N THR A 24 12.54 -5.12 43.02
CA THR A 24 13.38 -4.31 42.13
C THR A 24 12.92 -4.62 40.71
N THR A 25 11.92 -3.90 40.23
CA THR A 25 11.60 -3.88 38.80
C THR A 25 12.76 -3.17 38.10
N CYS A 26 13.64 -3.94 37.45
CA CYS A 26 14.49 -3.39 36.40
C CYS A 26 13.58 -2.71 35.38
N ILE A 27 13.53 -1.39 35.40
CA ILE A 27 12.99 -0.60 34.29
C ILE A 27 13.99 -0.81 33.15
N GLN A 28 13.72 -1.79 32.28
CA GLN A 28 14.29 -1.74 30.95
C GLN A 28 13.67 -0.53 30.27
N ALA A 29 14.45 0.53 30.11
CA ALA A 29 14.08 1.65 29.26
C ALA A 29 13.87 1.08 27.84
N GLN A 30 12.62 0.84 27.46
CA GLN A 30 12.27 0.55 26.08
C GLN A 30 12.59 1.82 25.31
N THR A 31 13.65 1.79 24.49
CA THR A 31 13.84 2.83 23.48
C THR A 31 12.55 2.92 22.67
N PRO A 32 11.93 4.12 22.53
CA PRO A 32 10.73 4.26 21.75
C PRO A 32 10.97 3.67 20.37
N LYS A 33 10.17 2.66 19.99
CA LYS A 33 10.20 2.14 18.63
C LYS A 33 9.97 3.35 17.70
N PRO A 34 10.81 3.54 16.67
CA PRO A 34 10.57 4.61 15.70
C PRO A 34 9.14 4.52 15.20
N ALA A 35 8.45 5.67 15.15
CA ALA A 35 7.11 5.72 14.57
C ALA A 35 7.18 5.15 13.15
N PRO A 36 6.19 4.36 12.71
CA PRO A 36 6.11 3.92 11.33
C PRO A 36 6.19 5.12 10.39
N LEU A 37 6.90 4.97 9.27
CA LEU A 37 6.89 5.98 8.22
C LEU A 37 5.45 6.21 7.75
N PRO A 38 5.08 7.45 7.37
CA PRO A 38 3.80 7.71 6.74
C PRO A 38 3.62 6.81 5.52
N ALA A 39 2.42 6.26 5.35
CA ALA A 39 2.08 5.54 4.13
C ALA A 39 2.21 6.49 2.93
N ASP A 40 2.70 5.96 1.81
CA ASP A 40 2.76 6.72 0.57
C ASP A 40 1.37 7.17 0.13
N SER A 41 1.30 8.26 -0.63
CA SER A 41 0.00 8.68 -1.15
C SER A 41 -0.54 7.61 -2.11
N ARG A 42 -1.87 7.40 -2.12
CA ARG A 42 -2.51 6.49 -3.08
C ARG A 42 -2.15 6.81 -4.54
N ALA A 43 -1.89 8.09 -4.84
CA ALA A 43 -1.46 8.52 -6.16
C ALA A 43 -0.06 8.01 -6.51
N ASN A 44 0.89 8.06 -5.55
CA ASN A 44 2.25 7.54 -5.74
C ASN A 44 2.23 6.02 -5.93
N GLU A 45 1.51 5.28 -5.07
CA GLU A 45 1.39 3.83 -5.21
C GLU A 45 0.80 3.44 -6.57
N MET A 46 -0.22 4.17 -7.03
CA MET A 46 -0.82 3.92 -8.34
C MET A 46 0.16 4.23 -9.49
N LEU A 47 0.93 5.31 -9.39
CA LEU A 47 1.95 5.68 -10.37
C LEU A 47 3.07 4.62 -10.44
N ASP A 48 3.55 4.15 -9.30
CA ASP A 48 4.58 3.12 -9.23
C ASP A 48 4.09 1.81 -9.87
N ARG A 49 2.86 1.40 -9.56
CA ARG A 49 2.24 0.21 -10.16
C ARG A 49 2.01 0.37 -11.66
N TRP A 50 1.63 1.56 -12.11
CA TRP A 50 1.48 1.87 -13.51
C TRP A 50 2.80 1.73 -14.27
N ASN A 51 3.86 2.36 -13.77
CA ASN A 51 5.20 2.30 -14.36
C ASN A 51 5.74 0.87 -14.36
N ALA A 52 5.57 0.13 -13.26
CA ALA A 52 6.02 -1.26 -13.18
C ALA A 52 5.32 -2.20 -14.19
N ILE A 53 4.08 -1.90 -14.60
CA ILE A 53 3.40 -2.63 -15.68
C ILE A 53 3.93 -2.17 -17.04
N GLY A 54 4.12 -0.87 -17.24
CA GLY A 54 4.73 -0.31 -18.46
C GLY A 54 6.10 -0.90 -18.75
N ASP A 55 6.98 -0.99 -17.75
CA ASP A 55 8.31 -1.58 -17.86
C ASP A 55 8.26 -3.05 -18.28
N LYS A 56 7.26 -3.80 -17.79
CA LYS A 56 7.04 -5.19 -18.21
C LYS A 56 6.59 -5.29 -19.66
N LEU A 57 5.73 -4.38 -20.13
CA LEU A 57 5.34 -4.33 -21.54
C LEU A 57 6.56 -4.02 -22.44
N ILE A 58 7.42 -3.10 -22.01
CA ILE A 58 8.67 -2.77 -22.70
C ILE A 58 9.60 -3.99 -22.76
N ALA A 59 9.83 -4.65 -21.62
CA ALA A 59 10.67 -5.84 -21.56
C ALA A 59 10.12 -6.97 -22.45
N MET A 60 8.80 -7.22 -22.40
CA MET A 60 8.18 -8.19 -23.31
C MET A 60 8.36 -7.82 -24.78
N ALA A 61 8.24 -6.54 -25.16
CA ALA A 61 8.46 -6.11 -26.53
C ALA A 61 9.91 -6.35 -26.98
N GLN A 62 10.88 -6.07 -26.11
CA GLN A 62 12.31 -6.26 -26.39
C GLN A 62 12.69 -7.74 -26.50
N ASP A 63 12.12 -8.60 -25.68
CA ASP A 63 12.44 -10.03 -25.64
C ASP A 63 11.67 -10.85 -26.69
N PHE A 64 10.54 -10.35 -27.19
CA PHE A 64 9.72 -11.07 -28.15
C PHE A 64 10.34 -11.03 -29.57
N PRO A 65 10.40 -12.15 -30.30
CA PRO A 65 11.01 -12.17 -31.63
C PRO A 65 10.30 -11.21 -32.59
N GLU A 66 11.04 -10.28 -33.21
CA GLU A 66 10.47 -9.24 -34.09
C GLU A 66 9.74 -9.85 -35.30
N ASP A 67 10.26 -10.95 -35.86
CA ASP A 67 9.64 -11.71 -36.95
C ASP A 67 8.30 -12.37 -36.57
N LYS A 68 7.97 -12.39 -35.27
CA LYS A 68 6.72 -12.93 -34.73
C LYS A 68 5.75 -11.87 -34.26
N TYR A 69 5.99 -10.57 -34.49
CA TYR A 69 5.10 -9.51 -34.02
C TYR A 69 3.66 -9.62 -34.55
N ASP A 70 3.47 -10.27 -35.71
CA ASP A 70 2.16 -10.60 -36.28
C ASP A 70 1.52 -11.88 -35.71
N PHE A 71 2.16 -12.51 -34.72
CA PHE A 71 1.63 -13.69 -34.05
C PHE A 71 0.27 -13.40 -33.42
N LYS A 72 -0.66 -14.33 -33.64
CA LYS A 72 -2.00 -14.34 -33.03
C LYS A 72 -2.17 -15.61 -32.22
N LEU A 73 -2.61 -15.47 -30.98
CA LEU A 73 -2.97 -16.62 -30.15
C LEU A 73 -4.26 -17.28 -30.65
N GLN A 74 -5.23 -16.48 -31.09
CA GLN A 74 -6.48 -16.92 -31.73
C GLN A 74 -6.74 -16.09 -32.99
N LYS A 75 -7.44 -16.67 -33.97
CA LYS A 75 -7.64 -16.05 -35.29
C LYS A 75 -8.31 -14.68 -35.21
N GLU A 76 -9.28 -14.52 -34.31
CA GLU A 76 -10.08 -13.32 -34.11
C GLU A 76 -9.43 -12.28 -33.19
N GLN A 77 -8.28 -12.60 -32.58
CA GLN A 77 -7.57 -11.67 -31.69
C GLN A 77 -6.63 -10.72 -32.46
N ARG A 78 -6.24 -9.64 -31.77
CA ARG A 78 -5.16 -8.74 -32.18
C ARG A 78 -3.83 -9.50 -32.20
N THR A 79 -2.94 -9.12 -33.11
CA THR A 79 -1.55 -9.59 -33.07
C THR A 79 -0.85 -9.11 -31.80
N PHE A 80 0.30 -9.69 -31.47
CA PHE A 80 1.14 -9.20 -30.39
C PHE A 80 1.46 -7.69 -30.56
N ALA A 81 1.86 -7.29 -31.77
CA ALA A 81 2.15 -5.90 -32.08
C ALA A 81 0.93 -4.97 -31.95
N GLU A 82 -0.24 -5.40 -32.40
CA GLU A 82 -1.46 -4.62 -32.27
C GLU A 82 -1.87 -4.43 -30.80
N ASN A 83 -1.63 -5.43 -29.94
CA ASN A 83 -1.87 -5.30 -28.50
C ASN A 83 -0.88 -4.31 -27.85
N LEU A 84 0.40 -4.36 -28.20
CA LEU A 84 1.39 -3.39 -27.71
C LEU A 84 1.05 -1.97 -28.15
N LEU A 85 0.66 -1.81 -29.42
CA LEU A 85 0.27 -0.50 -29.96
C LEU A 85 -0.97 0.06 -29.25
N HIS A 86 -1.97 -0.79 -29.00
CA HIS A 86 -3.16 -0.42 -28.23
C HIS A 86 -2.80 0.06 -26.81
N ALA A 87 -1.92 -0.67 -26.12
CA ALA A 87 -1.45 -0.27 -24.77
C ALA A 87 -0.69 1.07 -24.80
N ALA A 88 0.17 1.28 -25.79
CA ALA A 88 0.91 2.53 -25.96
C ALA A 88 -0.01 3.73 -26.27
N ALA A 89 -1.02 3.55 -27.12
CA ALA A 89 -2.00 4.61 -27.39
C ALA A 89 -2.80 5.00 -26.14
N PHE A 90 -3.19 4.02 -25.32
CA PHE A 90 -3.90 4.29 -24.07
C PHE A 90 -3.10 5.21 -23.14
N GLN A 91 -1.76 5.12 -23.13
CA GLN A 91 -0.91 6.02 -22.35
C GLN A 91 -1.09 7.49 -22.76
N PHE A 92 -1.17 7.78 -24.06
CA PHE A 92 -1.41 9.14 -24.53
C PHE A 92 -2.82 9.62 -24.16
N VAL A 93 -3.84 8.78 -24.29
CA VAL A 93 -5.22 9.11 -23.91
C VAL A 93 -5.30 9.49 -22.43
N VAL A 94 -4.68 8.71 -21.55
CA VAL A 94 -4.66 9.00 -20.10
C VAL A 94 -3.84 10.25 -19.80
N THR A 95 -2.68 10.40 -20.42
CA THR A 95 -1.81 11.57 -20.22
C THR A 95 -2.50 12.87 -20.64
N ARG A 96 -3.25 12.87 -21.75
CA ARG A 96 -4.04 14.04 -22.17
C ARG A 96 -5.06 14.46 -21.11
N LYS A 97 -5.79 13.49 -20.58
CA LYS A 97 -6.80 13.73 -19.53
C LYS A 97 -6.18 14.25 -18.25
N ALA A 98 -5.05 13.68 -17.83
CA ALA A 98 -4.35 14.06 -16.61
C ALA A 98 -3.66 15.44 -16.72
N SER A 99 -3.08 15.75 -17.87
CA SER A 99 -2.30 17.00 -18.09
C SER A 99 -3.13 18.16 -18.66
N ALA A 100 -4.39 17.91 -19.03
CA ALA A 100 -5.24 18.84 -19.79
C ALA A 100 -4.55 19.40 -21.06
N SER A 101 -3.62 18.63 -21.64
CA SER A 101 -2.80 19.02 -22.79
C SER A 101 -2.88 17.98 -23.90
N ASN A 102 -2.83 18.40 -25.15
CA ASN A 102 -2.82 17.49 -26.30
C ASN A 102 -1.41 16.94 -26.53
N VAL A 103 -1.11 15.79 -25.93
CA VAL A 103 0.17 15.08 -26.06
C VAL A 103 0.01 13.85 -26.96
N GLY A 104 0.97 13.61 -27.84
CA GLY A 104 1.00 12.43 -28.71
C GLY A 104 0.12 12.51 -29.96
N PRO A 105 0.13 11.47 -30.82
CA PRO A 105 -0.57 11.44 -32.09
C PRO A 105 -2.10 11.36 -31.92
N ASP A 106 -2.86 12.00 -32.80
CA ASP A 106 -4.30 11.74 -32.88
C ASP A 106 -4.54 10.36 -33.52
N PHE A 107 -5.29 9.49 -32.81
CA PHE A 107 -5.61 8.14 -33.27
C PHE A 107 -6.99 8.09 -33.96
N GLY A 108 -7.69 9.22 -34.06
CA GLY A 108 -9.02 9.30 -34.66
C GLY A 108 -10.11 8.70 -33.79
N GLU A 109 -11.24 8.38 -34.41
CA GLU A 109 -12.41 7.86 -33.71
C GLU A 109 -12.11 6.53 -33.00
N GLY A 110 -12.40 6.48 -31.69
CA GLY A 110 -12.20 5.30 -30.85
C GLY A 110 -10.80 5.14 -30.27
N ASP A 111 -9.90 6.12 -30.45
CA ASP A 111 -8.54 6.13 -29.89
C ASP A 111 -7.73 4.85 -30.16
N ASN A 112 -8.00 4.17 -31.28
CA ASN A 112 -7.45 2.86 -31.57
C ASN A 112 -6.43 2.91 -32.73
N PRO A 113 -5.13 2.88 -32.43
CA PRO A 113 -4.08 2.98 -33.44
C PRO A 113 -4.04 1.74 -34.33
N LYS A 114 -3.51 1.91 -35.54
CA LYS A 114 -3.21 0.84 -36.51
C LYS A 114 -1.75 0.96 -36.94
N ARG A 115 -1.13 -0.17 -37.29
CA ARG A 115 0.19 -0.19 -37.93
C ARG A 115 0.12 0.30 -39.36
#